data_AF-A0A844MWH9-F1
#
_entry.id   AF-A0A844MWH9-F1
#
_cell.length_a   1.000
_cell.length_b   1.000
_cell.length_c   1.000
_cell.angle_alpha   90.00
_cell.angle_beta   90.00
_cell.angle_gamma   90.00
#
_symmetry.space_group_name_H-M   'P 1'
#
loop_
_entity.id
_entity.type
_entity.pdbx_description
1 polymer ?
#
loop_
_entity_poly.entity_id
_entity_poly.type
_entity_poly.pdbx_seq_one_letter_code
_entity_poly.pdbx_strand_id
1 'polypeptide(L)' 'MSEDKVKSERVMFTCTPETKEILKKWASSEGRTISNLVERIVLDAITSHEGNK' A
#
# COMPACT_ATOMS: atom_id res chain seq x y z
N MET A 1 -3.28 15.52 26.71
CA MET A 1 -3.97 14.47 25.92
C MET A 1 -2.92 13.83 25.05
N SER A 2 -2.68 12.53 25.23
CA SER A 2 -1.66 11.81 24.48
C SER A 2 -2.24 11.49 23.10
N GLU A 3 -1.61 11.99 22.04
CA GLU A 3 -1.92 11.56 20.68
C GLU A 3 -1.37 10.14 20.50
N ASP A 4 -2.25 9.13 20.50
CA ASP A 4 -1.97 7.81 19.95
C ASP A 4 -1.67 7.95 18.46
N LYS A 5 -0.43 8.31 18.12
CA LYS A 5 0.09 8.12 16.77
C LYS A 5 0.02 6.64 16.49
N VAL A 6 -0.87 6.23 15.58
CA VAL A 6 -0.87 4.91 14.95
C VAL A 6 0.59 4.60 14.63
N LYS A 7 1.15 3.55 15.26
CA LYS A 7 2.52 3.12 15.03
C LYS A 7 2.63 2.60 13.60
N SER A 8 2.87 3.50 12.66
CA SER A 8 3.11 3.15 11.27
C SER A 8 4.56 2.72 11.12
N GLU A 9 4.79 1.44 10.90
CA GLU A 9 6.12 0.94 10.54
C GLU A 9 6.42 1.23 9.07
N ARG A 10 7.61 1.76 8.81
CA ARG A 10 8.01 2.11 7.45
C ARG A 10 8.64 0.89 6.77
N VAL A 11 7.91 0.33 5.81
CA VAL A 11 8.44 -0.71 4.91
C VAL A 11 9.03 -0.06 3.66
N MET A 12 10.26 -0.43 3.30
CA MET A 12 10.88 -0.01 2.04
C MET A 12 10.54 -1.03 0.95
N PHE A 13 9.77 -0.60 -0.05
CA PHE A 13 9.34 -1.46 -1.15
C PHE A 13 10.28 -1.29 -2.35
N THR A 14 11.00 -2.35 -2.68
CA THR A 14 11.83 -2.42 -3.89
C THR A 14 11.03 -3.10 -4.99
N CYS A 15 10.94 -2.44 -6.14
CA CYS A 15 10.26 -2.98 -7.32
C CYS A 15 11.03 -2.65 -8.59
N THR A 16 10.69 -3.34 -9.67
CA THR A 16 11.24 -3.02 -10.99
C THR A 16 10.73 -1.65 -11.46
N PRO A 17 11.46 -0.97 -12.37
CA PRO A 17 11.01 0.30 -12.92
C PRO A 17 9.65 0.20 -13.62
N GLU A 18 9.36 -0.93 -14.28
CA GLU A 18 8.07 -1.20 -14.91
C GLU A 18 6.94 -1.28 -13.88
N THR A 19 7.12 -2.03 -12.79
CA THR A 19 6.13 -2.11 -11.71
C THR A 19 5.88 -0.73 -11.09
N LYS A 20 6.93 0.08 -10.91
CA LYS A 20 6.78 1.45 -10.39
C LYS A 20 5.95 2.33 -11.32
N GLU A 21 6.15 2.23 -12.64
CA GLU A 21 5.36 2.96 -13.63
C GLU A 21 3.89 2.54 -13.60
N ILE A 22 3.60 1.24 -13.50
CA ILE A 22 2.24 0.72 -13.40
C ILE A 22 1.56 1.24 -12.12
N LEU A 23 2.24 1.13 -10.97
CA LEU A 23 1.73 1.63 -9.69
C LEU A 23 1.50 3.14 -9.73
N LYS A 24 2.38 3.89 -10.38
CA LYS A 24 2.21 5.34 -10.56
C LYS A 24 0.99 5.66 -11.42
N LYS A 25 0.80 4.98 -12.54
CA LYS A 25 -0.36 5.17 -13.43
C LYS A 25 -1.67 4.82 -12.72
N TRP A 26 -1.68 3.71 -11.99
CA TRP A 26 -2.84 3.28 -11.22
C TRP A 26 -3.17 4.27 -10.09
N ALA A 27 -2.17 4.68 -9.30
CA ALA A 27 -2.37 5.65 -8.23
C ALA A 27 -2.89 6.99 -8.78
N SER A 28 -2.33 7.46 -9.90
CA SER A 28 -2.82 8.66 -10.59
C SER A 28 -4.27 8.52 -11.08
N SER A 29 -4.65 7.35 -11.61
CA SER A 29 -6.02 7.09 -12.07
C SER A 29 -7.05 7.14 -10.94
N GLU A 30 -6.64 6.85 -9.71
CA GLU A 30 -7.51 6.90 -8.52
C GLU A 30 -7.34 8.21 -7.71
N GLY A 31 -6.49 9.13 -8.15
CA GLY A 31 -6.20 10.37 -7.41
C GLY A 31 -5.47 10.14 -6.08
N ARG A 32 -4.64 9.11 -5.99
CA ARG A 32 -3.94 8.67 -4.77
C ARG A 32 -2.43 8.66 -4.93
N THR A 33 -1.71 8.56 -3.81
CA THR A 33 -0.27 8.32 -3.80
C THR A 33 0.02 6.82 -3.89
N ILE A 34 1.21 6.47 -4.39
CA ILE A 34 1.65 5.08 -4.49
C ILE A 34 1.61 4.38 -3.12
N SER A 35 2.00 5.07 -2.04
CA SER A 35 1.97 4.50 -0.68
C SER A 35 0.56 4.11 -0.25
N ASN A 36 -0.42 4.97 -0.51
CA ASN A 36 -1.82 4.70 -0.15
C ASN A 36 -2.40 3.56 -1.02
N LEU A 37 -2.04 3.52 -2.30
CA LEU A 37 -2.40 2.41 -3.18
C LEU A 37 -1.81 1.08 -2.68
N VAL A 38 -0.51 1.06 -2.36
CA VAL A 38 0.17 -0.14 -1.87
C VAL A 38 -0.39 -0.60 -0.53
N GLU A 39 -0.65 0.32 0.40
CA GLU A 39 -1.29 0.01 1.68
C GLU A 39 -2.62 -0.73 1.47
N ARG A 40 -3.49 -0.19 0.60
CA ARG A 40 -4.78 -0.81 0.28
C ARG A 40 -4.64 -2.19 -0.37
N ILE A 41 -3.75 -2.32 -1.35
CA ILE A 41 -3.51 -3.60 -2.03
C ILE A 41 -3.02 -4.64 -1.02
N VAL A 42 -2.10 -4.25 -0.12
CA VAL A 42 -1.57 -5.15 0.90
C VAL A 42 -2.64 -5.53 1.92
N LEU A 43 -3.48 -4.59 2.38
CA LEU A 43 -4.59 -4.90 3.29
C LEU A 43 -5.61 -5.86 2.67
N ASP A 44 -5.95 -5.67 1.39
CA ASP A 44 -6.83 -6.55 0.64
C ASP A 44 -6.23 -7.94 0.46
N ALA A 45 -4.94 -8.01 0.12
CA ALA A 45 -4.20 -9.26 -0.01
C ALA A 45 -4.08 -10.01 1.33
N ILE A 46 -3.83 -9.31 2.44
CA ILE A 46 -3.80 -9.91 3.80
C ILE A 46 -5.19 -10.47 4.14
N THR A 47 -6.24 -9.71 3.91
CA THR A 47 -7.62 -10.14 4.17
C THR A 47 -7.96 -11.39 3.36
N SER A 48 -7.57 -11.41 2.08
CA SER A 48 -7.76 -12.55 1.19
C SER A 48 -6.92 -13.77 1.60
N HIS A 49 -5.70 -13.55 2.10
CA HIS A 49 -4.81 -14.62 2.55
C HIS A 49 -5.30 -15.26 3.86
N GLU A 50 -5.68 -14.44 4.84
CA GLU A 50 -6.18 -14.91 6.14
C GLU A 50 -7.59 -15.51 6.06
N GLY A 51 -8.42 -15.03 5.13
CA GLY A 51 -9.74 -15.61 4.86
C GLY A 51 -9.70 -16.99 4.18
N ASN A 52 -8.53 -17.44 3.73
CA ASN A 52 -8.32 -18.74 3.10
C ASN A 52 -7.65 -19.76 4.03
N LYS A 53 -7.77 -19.56 5.35
CA LYS A 53 -7.23 -20.41 6.43
C LYS A 53 -8.35 -20.91 7.32
#